data_AF-A0A5B7BLU2-F1
#
_entry.id   AF-A0A5B7BLU2-F1
#
_cell.length_a   1.000
_cell.length_b   1.000
_cell.length_c   1.000
_cell.angle_alpha   90.00
_cell.angle_beta   90.00
_cell.angle_gamma   90.00
#
_symmetry.space_group_name_H-M   'P 1'
#
loop_
_entity.id
_entity.type
_entity.pdbx_description
1 polymer ?
#
loop_
_entity_poly.entity_id
_entity_poly.type
_entity_poly.pdbx_seq_one_letter_code
_entity_poly.pdbx_strand_id
1 'polypeptide(L)'
;DKRDIIELLISSNEGNKEVRVIPIVGMGGVGKTTLAQIVFKDGKVMNHFNLMAWACVSDEFDVMRITKTLVESATKNTCHLNNLELLQEKLKNILNKKKFLLVLDDVWNDNFGNWDALRLPLEVGEP
;
A
#
# COMPACT_ATOMS: atom_id res chain seq x y z
N ASP A 1 -11.34 1.95 15.59
CA ASP A 1 -12.44 1.20 14.95
C ASP A 1 -12.47 1.39 13.43
N LYS A 2 -13.27 0.58 12.70
CA LYS A 2 -13.42 0.65 11.22
C LYS A 2 -13.68 2.07 10.71
N ARG A 3 -14.57 2.80 11.40
CA ARG A 3 -14.99 4.16 11.00
C ARG A 3 -13.82 5.12 11.03
N ASP A 4 -13.02 5.07 12.10
CA ASP A 4 -11.86 5.94 12.28
C ASP A 4 -10.83 5.72 11.17
N ILE A 5 -10.58 4.47 10.76
CA ILE A 5 -9.66 4.17 9.66
C ILE A 5 -10.20 4.74 8.34
N ILE A 6 -11.50 4.59 8.07
CA ILE A 6 -12.12 5.16 6.86
C ILE A 6 -12.02 6.69 6.85
N GLU A 7 -12.24 7.33 7.99
CA GLU A 7 -12.11 8.78 8.14
C GLU A 7 -10.66 9.24 7.94
N LEU A 8 -9.69 8.51 8.49
CA LEU A 8 -8.27 8.76 8.25
C LEU A 8 -7.86 8.55 6.78
N LEU A 9 -8.50 7.62 6.07
CA LEU A 9 -8.21 7.37 4.65
C LEU A 9 -8.79 8.44 3.72
N ILE A 10 -9.99 8.95 4.03
CA ILE A 10 -10.77 9.83 3.14
C ILE A 10 -10.62 11.32 3.50
N SER A 11 -10.13 11.64 4.70
CA SER A 11 -9.90 13.01 5.12
C SER A 11 -8.87 13.70 4.22
N SER A 12 -9.24 14.87 3.70
CA SER A 12 -8.40 15.66 2.80
C SER A 12 -7.04 15.97 3.44
N ASN A 13 -5.96 15.75 2.69
CA ASN A 13 -4.60 16.11 3.09
C ASN A 13 -4.19 17.41 2.38
N GLU A 14 -5.05 18.44 2.43
CA GLU A 14 -4.83 19.69 1.70
C GLU A 14 -3.47 20.31 2.08
N GLY A 15 -2.55 20.31 1.10
CA GLY A 15 -1.22 20.92 1.24
C GLY A 15 -0.07 19.97 1.56
N ASN A 16 -0.32 18.69 1.91
CA ASN A 16 0.75 17.73 2.14
C ASN A 16 0.80 16.68 1.02
N LYS A 17 1.87 16.73 0.21
CA LYS A 17 2.15 15.79 -0.89
C LYS A 17 2.76 14.48 -0.42
N GLU A 18 3.03 14.33 0.88
CA GLU A 18 3.62 13.13 1.44
C GLU A 18 2.60 11.98 1.51
N VAL A 19 3.07 10.76 1.23
CA VAL A 19 2.28 9.54 1.37
C VAL A 19 1.90 9.33 2.83
N ARG A 20 0.58 9.34 3.12
CA ARG A 20 0.05 9.08 4.45
C ARG A 20 0.14 7.58 4.78
N VAL A 21 0.63 7.26 5.97
CA VAL A 21 0.76 5.88 6.48
C VAL A 21 -0.12 5.70 7.71
N ILE A 22 -0.94 4.65 7.74
CA ILE A 22 -1.83 4.33 8.87
C ILE A 22 -1.45 2.94 9.39
N PRO A 23 -0.71 2.82 10.50
CA PRO A 23 -0.35 1.53 11.07
C PRO A 23 -1.53 0.91 11.84
N ILE A 24 -1.77 -0.38 11.63
CA ILE A 24 -2.73 -1.19 12.42
C ILE A 24 -1.93 -2.20 13.23
N VAL A 25 -1.74 -1.92 14.53
CA VAL A 25 -0.90 -2.73 15.43
C VAL A 25 -1.77 -3.37 16.52
N GLY A 26 -1.40 -4.57 16.94
CA GLY A 26 -2.10 -5.30 17.99
C GLY A 26 -1.63 -6.75 18.07
N MET A 27 -2.02 -7.44 19.14
CA MET A 27 -1.65 -8.84 19.36
C MET A 27 -2.09 -9.77 18.21
N GLY A 28 -1.43 -10.92 18.10
CA GLY A 28 -1.84 -11.99 17.18
C GLY A 28 -3.30 -12.42 17.43
N GLY A 29 -4.02 -12.76 16.35
CA GLY A 29 -5.39 -13.26 16.45
C GLY A 29 -6.49 -12.22 16.73
N VAL A 30 -6.15 -10.93 16.95
CA VAL A 30 -7.16 -9.89 17.27
C VAL A 30 -8.00 -9.43 16.05
N GLY A 31 -7.71 -9.94 14.84
CA GLY A 31 -8.49 -9.63 13.63
C GLY A 31 -8.03 -8.40 12.85
N LYS A 32 -6.75 -8.02 12.93
CA LYS A 32 -6.18 -6.86 12.18
C LYS A 32 -6.38 -6.98 10.67
N THR A 33 -5.97 -8.12 10.10
CA THR A 33 -6.14 -8.42 8.68
C THR A 33 -7.62 -8.39 8.29
N THR A 34 -8.51 -8.93 9.14
CA THR A 34 -9.96 -8.86 8.94
C THR A 34 -10.46 -7.42 8.89
N LEU A 35 -10.02 -6.57 9.82
CA LEU A 35 -10.36 -5.14 9.83
C LEU A 35 -9.89 -4.44 8.56
N ALA A 36 -8.63 -4.66 8.15
CA ALA A 36 -8.07 -4.09 6.93
C ALA A 36 -8.84 -4.54 5.69
N GLN A 37 -9.24 -5.81 5.60
CA GLN A 37 -10.05 -6.33 4.49
C GLN A 37 -11.44 -5.69 4.43
N ILE A 38 -12.08 -5.49 5.59
CA ILE A 38 -13.39 -4.83 5.68
C ILE A 38 -13.30 -3.37 5.22
N VAL A 39 -12.23 -2.66 5.59
CA VAL A 39 -12.00 -1.27 5.16
C VAL A 39 -11.68 -1.20 3.66
N PHE A 40 -10.83 -2.09 3.15
CA PHE A 40 -10.42 -2.13 1.75
C PHE A 40 -11.58 -2.41 0.79
N LYS A 41 -12.58 -3.17 1.24
CA LYS A 41 -13.81 -3.48 0.48
C LYS A 41 -14.96 -2.50 0.75
N ASP A 42 -14.74 -1.46 1.56
CA ASP A 42 -15.79 -0.48 1.86
C ASP A 42 -16.07 0.41 0.65
N GLY A 43 -17.35 0.59 0.30
CA GLY A 43 -17.73 1.35 -0.88
C GLY A 43 -17.26 2.80 -0.86
N LYS A 44 -17.14 3.43 0.32
CA LYS A 44 -16.61 4.81 0.42
C LYS A 44 -15.14 4.86 0.05
N VAL A 45 -14.36 3.88 0.51
CA VAL A 45 -12.93 3.75 0.22
C VAL A 45 -12.73 3.45 -1.26
N MET A 46 -13.45 2.47 -1.81
CA MET A 46 -13.37 2.09 -3.22
C MET A 46 -13.72 3.25 -4.17
N ASN A 47 -14.67 4.11 -3.81
CA ASN A 47 -15.04 5.26 -4.61
C ASN A 47 -14.05 6.44 -4.47
N HIS A 48 -13.23 6.46 -3.41
CA HIS A 48 -12.30 7.55 -3.13
C HIS A 48 -10.95 7.36 -3.82
N PHE A 49 -10.48 6.12 -3.95
CA PHE A 49 -9.17 5.81 -4.54
C PHE A 49 -9.31 5.30 -5.98
N ASN A 50 -8.53 5.86 -6.91
CA ASN A 50 -8.51 5.41 -8.31
C ASN A 50 -7.80 4.05 -8.47
N LEU A 51 -6.89 3.75 -7.55
CA LEU A 51 -6.08 2.55 -7.58
C LEU A 51 -5.97 1.96 -6.18
N MET A 52 -6.19 0.65 -6.09
CA MET A 52 -6.11 -0.08 -4.83
C MET A 52 -5.32 -1.37 -5.05
N ALA A 53 -4.35 -1.64 -4.17
CA ALA A 53 -3.54 -2.85 -4.23
C ALA A 53 -3.26 -3.39 -2.83
N TRP A 54 -3.02 -4.70 -2.76
CA TRP A 54 -2.77 -5.42 -1.53
C TRP A 54 -1.60 -6.37 -1.72
N ALA A 55 -0.61 -6.29 -0.81
CA ALA A 55 0.48 -7.23 -0.71
C ALA A 55 0.49 -7.86 0.68
N CYS A 56 0.47 -9.19 0.73
CA CYS A 56 0.82 -9.93 1.95
C CYS A 56 2.35 -9.97 2.03
N VAL A 57 2.91 -9.39 3.08
CA VAL A 57 4.33 -9.46 3.36
C VAL A 57 4.58 -10.81 4.03
N SER A 58 5.56 -11.55 3.52
CA SER A 58 6.01 -12.79 4.18
C SER A 58 6.90 -12.45 5.38
N ASP A 59 7.35 -13.46 6.13
CA ASP A 59 8.26 -13.31 7.28
C ASP A 59 9.45 -12.36 7.01
N GLU A 60 9.96 -12.33 5.78
CA GLU A 60 10.98 -11.38 5.33
C GLU A 60 10.38 -10.18 4.58
N PHE A 61 10.75 -8.96 5.00
CA PHE A 61 10.46 -7.72 4.28
C PHE A 61 11.36 -7.59 3.03
N ASP A 62 10.97 -8.28 1.96
CA ASP A 62 11.63 -8.21 0.64
C ASP A 62 10.99 -7.12 -0.23
N VAL A 63 11.69 -6.01 -0.40
CA VAL A 63 11.24 -4.85 -1.19
C VAL A 63 10.92 -5.24 -2.63
N MET A 64 11.69 -6.12 -3.26
CA MET A 64 11.46 -6.55 -4.64
C MET A 64 10.17 -7.37 -4.75
N ARG A 65 9.98 -8.35 -3.85
CA ARG A 65 8.77 -9.18 -3.83
C ARG A 65 7.53 -8.37 -3.51
N ILE A 66 7.60 -7.43 -2.56
CA ILE A 66 6.50 -6.53 -2.23
C ILE A 66 6.17 -5.65 -3.43
N THR A 67 7.16 -4.98 -4.03
CA THR A 67 6.95 -4.11 -5.21
C THR A 67 6.31 -4.89 -6.36
N LYS A 68 6.78 -6.11 -6.63
CA LYS A 68 6.21 -7.00 -7.64
C LYS A 68 4.76 -7.34 -7.35
N THR A 69 4.45 -7.73 -6.11
CA THR A 69 3.08 -8.07 -5.67
C THR A 69 2.16 -6.87 -5.81
N LEU A 70 2.61 -5.66 -5.46
CA LEU A 70 1.84 -4.42 -5.62
C LEU A 70 1.57 -4.13 -7.11
N VAL A 71 2.57 -4.28 -7.99
CA VAL A 71 2.39 -4.12 -9.43
C VAL A 71 1.36 -5.11 -9.97
N GLU A 72 1.45 -6.38 -9.59
CA GLU A 72 0.52 -7.42 -10.04
C GLU A 72 -0.89 -7.19 -9.50
N SER A 73 -1.03 -6.83 -8.23
CA SER A 73 -2.30 -6.50 -7.57
C SER A 73 -2.98 -5.28 -8.21
N ALA A 74 -2.21 -4.21 -8.44
CA ALA A 74 -2.70 -2.97 -9.03
C ALA A 74 -3.13 -3.12 -10.49
N THR A 75 -2.39 -3.93 -11.27
CA THR A 75 -2.66 -4.13 -12.70
C THR A 75 -3.55 -5.33 -12.99
N LYS A 76 -3.77 -6.20 -12.01
CA LYS A 76 -4.43 -7.51 -12.15
C LYS A 76 -3.80 -8.39 -13.22
N ASN A 77 -2.48 -8.23 -13.43
CA ASN A 77 -1.71 -8.95 -14.45
C ASN A 77 -0.41 -9.47 -13.83
N THR A 78 0.04 -10.64 -14.29
CA THR A 78 1.35 -11.19 -13.90
C THR A 78 2.49 -10.29 -14.37
N CYS A 79 3.51 -10.13 -13.53
CA CYS A 79 4.70 -9.35 -13.84
C CYS A 79 5.92 -10.27 -13.96
N HIS A 80 6.59 -10.27 -15.10
CA HIS A 80 7.76 -11.13 -15.33
C HIS A 80 9.09 -10.42 -15.03
N LEU A 81 9.04 -9.17 -14.54
CA LEU A 81 10.23 -8.44 -14.12
C LEU A 81 10.81 -9.06 -12.84
N ASN A 82 12.15 -9.18 -12.82
CA ASN A 82 12.93 -9.71 -11.70
C ASN A 82 14.09 -8.77 -11.33
N ASN A 83 13.93 -7.47 -11.62
CA ASN A 83 14.88 -6.42 -11.27
C ASN A 83 14.12 -5.33 -10.49
N LEU A 84 14.64 -4.95 -9.33
CA LEU A 84 13.98 -4.00 -8.42
C LEU A 84 13.80 -2.62 -9.05
N GLU A 85 14.79 -2.09 -9.76
CA GLU A 85 14.73 -0.76 -10.38
C GLU A 85 13.62 -0.71 -11.44
N LEU A 86 13.53 -1.72 -12.31
CA LEU A 86 12.48 -1.84 -13.32
C LEU A 86 11.09 -2.01 -12.69
N LEU A 87 11.01 -2.76 -11.58
CA LEU A 87 9.75 -2.92 -10.83
C LEU A 87 9.30 -1.61 -10.20
N GLN A 88 10.22 -0.85 -9.60
CA GLN A 88 9.94 0.44 -9.00
C GLN A 88 9.58 1.50 -10.03
N GLU A 89 10.23 1.52 -11.19
CA GLU A 89 9.85 2.38 -12.31
C GLU A 89 8.44 2.03 -12.82
N LYS A 90 8.14 0.75 -12.97
CA LYS A 90 6.80 0.30 -13.34
C LYS A 90 5.75 0.70 -12.30
N LEU A 91 6.05 0.55 -11.02
CA LEU A 91 5.17 0.97 -9.93
C LEU A 91 4.94 2.49 -9.97
N LYS A 92 6.00 3.31 -10.11
CA LYS A 92 5.89 4.77 -10.27
C LYS A 92 4.93 5.12 -11.41
N ASN A 93 5.10 4.51 -12.58
CA ASN A 93 4.24 4.76 -13.75
C ASN A 93 2.78 4.37 -13.51
N ILE A 94 2.54 3.31 -12.73
CA ILE A 94 1.18 2.87 -12.35
C ILE A 94 0.52 3.87 -11.40
N LEU A 95 1.27 4.40 -10.43
CA LEU A 95 0.78 5.29 -9.37
C LEU A 95 0.71 6.77 -9.79
N ASN A 96 1.51 7.16 -10.79
CA ASN A 96 1.62 8.53 -11.24
C ASN A 96 0.26 9.16 -11.56
N LYS A 97 -0.01 10.34 -11.00
CA LYS A 97 -1.26 11.08 -11.18
C LYS A 97 -2.53 10.30 -10.78
N LYS A 98 -2.43 9.41 -9.80
CA LYS A 98 -3.58 8.70 -9.25
C LYS A 98 -3.60 8.85 -7.74
N LYS A 99 -4.82 8.95 -7.22
CA LYS A 99 -5.09 8.71 -5.81
C LYS A 99 -5.10 7.22 -5.55
N PHE A 100 -4.23 6.73 -4.69
CA PHE A 100 -4.05 5.29 -4.47
C PHE A 100 -4.15 4.88 -3.00
N LEU A 101 -4.53 3.62 -2.77
CA LEU A 101 -4.45 2.95 -1.48
C LEU A 101 -3.69 1.64 -1.63
N LEU A 102 -2.58 1.51 -0.90
CA LEU A 102 -1.78 0.28 -0.84
C LEU A 102 -1.91 -0.32 0.56
N VAL A 103 -2.22 -1.60 0.64
CA VAL A 103 -2.21 -2.36 1.90
C VAL A 103 -1.01 -3.29 1.91
N LEU A 104 -0.18 -3.13 2.93
CA LEU A 104 0.87 -4.08 3.29
C LEU A 104 0.39 -4.85 4.51
N ASP A 105 0.03 -6.11 4.31
CA ASP A 105 -0.52 -6.98 5.35
C ASP A 105 0.57 -7.89 5.92
N ASP A 106 0.45 -8.22 7.19
CA ASP A 106 1.40 -9.07 7.94
C ASP A 106 2.87 -8.59 7.86
N VAL A 107 3.08 -7.29 8.08
CA VAL A 107 4.41 -6.67 8.02
C VAL A 107 5.23 -7.01 9.26
N TRP A 108 6.35 -7.70 9.05
CA TRP A 108 7.42 -7.88 10.02
C TRP A 108 8.67 -7.20 9.46
N ASN A 109 8.99 -5.99 9.95
CA ASN A 109 10.14 -5.24 9.47
C ASN A 109 10.94 -4.63 10.62
N ASP A 110 12.17 -5.11 10.79
CA ASP A 110 13.14 -4.56 11.72
C ASP A 110 14.15 -3.61 11.03
N ASN A 111 14.06 -3.46 9.70
CA ASN A 111 15.00 -2.67 8.89
C ASN A 111 14.35 -1.41 8.30
N PHE A 112 14.70 -0.26 8.86
CA PHE A 112 14.27 1.06 8.38
C PHE A 112 14.64 1.33 6.91
N GLY A 113 15.81 0.88 6.44
CA GLY A 113 16.26 1.12 5.07
C GLY A 113 15.39 0.43 4.00
N ASN A 114 14.80 -0.72 4.32
CA ASN A 114 13.90 -1.41 3.40
C ASN A 114 12.57 -0.66 3.22
N TRP A 115 12.06 -0.05 4.29
CA TRP A 115 10.85 0.77 4.23
C TRP A 115 11.08 2.01 3.35
N ASP A 116 12.20 2.71 3.55
CA ASP A 116 12.55 3.89 2.75
C ASP A 116 12.67 3.53 1.26
N ALA A 117 13.34 2.42 0.95
CA ALA A 117 13.46 1.93 -0.43
C ALA A 117 12.09 1.62 -1.06
N LEU A 118 11.14 1.06 -0.31
CA LEU A 118 9.77 0.81 -0.79
C LEU A 118 8.96 2.10 -0.95
N ARG A 119 9.20 3.12 -0.11
CA ARG A 119 8.43 4.36 -0.09
C ARG A 119 8.78 5.31 -1.24
N LEU A 120 10.05 5.40 -1.63
CA LEU A 120 10.51 6.29 -2.71
C LEU A 120 9.67 6.23 -4.01
N PRO A 121 9.27 5.06 -4.55
CA PRO A 121 8.42 4.99 -5.74
C PRO A 121 6.98 5.47 -5.53
N LEU A 122 6.53 5.72 -4.31
CA LEU A 122 5.16 6.10 -3.97
C LEU A 122 4.94 7.63 -4.03
N GLU A 123 6.00 8.42 -4.03
CA GLU A 123 5.96 9.89 -3.95
C GLU A 123 5.45 10.59 -5.22
N VAL A 124 5.10 9.82 -6.27
CA VAL A 124 4.55 10.31 -7.54
C VAL A 124 3.01 10.36 -7.57
N GLY A 125 2.36 9.95 -6.48
CA GLY A 125 0.90 9.94 -6.34
C GLY A 125 0.25 11.31 -6.22
N GLU A 126 -1.07 11.34 -6.37
CA GLU A 126 -1.88 12.52 -6.04
C GLU A 126 -2.31 12.50 -4.55
N PRO A 127 -2.48 13.68 -3.91
CA PRO A 127 -2.97 13.80 -2.53
C PRO A 127 -4.39 13.24 -2.26
#